data_AF-A0A947A3V5-F1
#
_entry.id   AF-A0A947A3V5-F1
#
_cell.length_a   1.000
_cell.length_b   1.000
_cell.length_c   1.000
_cell.angle_alpha   90.00
_cell.angle_beta   90.00
_cell.angle_gamma   90.00
#
_symmetry.space_group_name_H-M   'P 1'
#
loop_
_entity.id
_entity.type
_entity.pdbx_description
1 polymer ?
#
loop_
_entity_poly.entity_id
_entity_poly.type
_entity_poly.pdbx_seq_one_letter_code
_entity_poly.pdbx_strand_id
1 'polypeptide(L)' 'MTNKTKPATWYWVVSVLALLWNLMGVLAYLARAFMTEQMRAEYSPEQMALLESRPAWVTAAFAIAVWGGLLG' A
#
# COMPACT_ATOMS: atom_id res chain seq x y z
N MET A 1 29.60 -11.98 -27.45
CA MET A 1 28.45 -11.15 -27.84
C MET A 1 27.34 -11.35 -26.81
N THR A 2 27.07 -10.38 -25.94
CA THR A 2 25.94 -10.44 -25.01
C THR A 2 24.67 -10.01 -25.74
N ASN A 3 23.84 -10.99 -26.13
CA ASN A 3 22.52 -10.72 -26.70
C ASN A 3 21.61 -10.10 -25.62
N LYS A 4 21.30 -8.82 -25.76
CA LYS A 4 20.44 -8.08 -24.83
C LYS A 4 18.97 -8.32 -25.22
N THR A 5 18.32 -9.29 -24.58
CA THR A 5 16.90 -9.57 -24.79
C THR A 5 16.05 -8.45 -24.19
N LYS A 6 15.24 -7.78 -25.00
CA LYS A 6 14.30 -6.75 -24.52
C LYS A 6 13.19 -7.40 -23.68
N PRO A 7 12.89 -6.90 -22.47
CA PRO A 7 11.73 -7.37 -21.71
C PRO A 7 10.45 -7.19 -22.53
N ALA A 8 9.56 -8.18 -22.48
CA ALA A 8 8.30 -8.15 -23.21
C ALA A 8 7.43 -6.97 -22.77
N THR A 9 6.59 -6.43 -23.65
CA THR A 9 5.75 -5.26 -23.34
C THR A 9 4.83 -5.49 -22.14
N TRP A 10 4.31 -6.71 -21.95
CA TRP A 10 3.44 -7.05 -20.82
C TRP A 10 4.15 -6.89 -19.46
N TYR A 11 5.47 -7.12 -19.40
CA TYR A 11 6.25 -6.92 -18.19
C TYR A 11 6.15 -5.47 -17.73
N TRP A 12 6.32 -4.52 -18.65
CA TRP A 12 6.22 -3.09 -18.33
C TRP A 12 4.83 -2.68 -17.89
N VAL A 13 3.79 -3.22 -18.52
CA VAL A 13 2.39 -2.96 -18.12
C VAL A 13 2.16 -3.45 -16.69
N VAL A 14 2.55 -4.67 -16.37
CA VAL A 14 2.39 -5.24 -15.02
C VAL A 14 3.22 -4.45 -14.00
N SER A 15 4.46 -4.09 -14.31
CA SER A 15 5.31 -3.32 -13.40
C SER A 15 4.73 -1.94 -13.09
N VAL A 16 4.17 -1.25 -14.08
CA VAL A 16 3.51 0.05 -13.85
C VAL A 16 2.26 -0.12 -12.98
N LEU A 17 1.42 -1.11 -13.27
CA LEU A 17 0.23 -1.38 -12.45
C LEU A 17 0.60 -1.76 -11.01
N ALA A 18 1.62 -2.59 -10.83
CA ALA A 18 2.13 -2.97 -9.51
C ALA A 18 2.70 -1.76 -8.76
N LEU A 19 3.43 -0.87 -9.45
CA LEU A 19 3.96 0.35 -8.85
C LEU A 19 2.82 1.27 -8.38
N LEU A 20 1.81 1.48 -9.23
CA LEU A 20 0.64 2.29 -8.87
C LEU A 20 -0.11 1.69 -7.69
N TRP A 21 -0.29 0.37 -7.66
CA TRP A 21 -0.93 -0.34 -6.55
C TRP A 21 -0.17 -0.12 -5.23
N ASN A 22 1.16 -0.29 -5.24
CA ASN A 22 1.98 -0.09 -4.05
C ASN A 22 1.98 1.37 -3.59
N LEU A 23 1.99 2.33 -4.53
CA LEU A 23 1.87 3.74 -4.20
C LEU A 23 0.54 4.06 -3.50
N MET A 24 -0.57 3.52 -4.01
CA MET A 24 -1.88 3.64 -3.33
C MET A 24 -1.85 3.01 -1.93
N GLY A 25 -1.19 1.86 -1.79
CA GLY A 25 -1.00 1.19 -0.50
C GLY A 25 -0.20 2.02 0.50
N VAL A 26 0.89 2.65 0.05
CA VAL A 26 1.70 3.56 0.87
C VAL A 26 0.88 4.77 1.32
N LEU A 27 0.11 5.38 0.41
CA LEU A 27 -0.77 6.49 0.78
C LEU A 27 -1.82 6.08 1.82
N ALA A 28 -2.43 4.90 1.67
CA ALA A 28 -3.38 4.37 2.66
C ALA A 28 -2.73 4.10 4.01
N TYR A 29 -1.50 3.56 4.02
CA TYR A 29 -0.72 3.38 5.24
C TYR A 29 -0.45 4.72 5.95
N LEU A 30 0.00 5.72 5.20
CA LEU A 30 0.28 7.06 5.73
C LEU A 30 -0.99 7.75 6.25
N ALA A 31 -2.09 7.68 5.51
CA ALA A 31 -3.37 8.23 5.95
C ALA A 31 -3.82 7.64 7.29
N ARG A 32 -3.57 6.34 7.50
CA ARG A 32 -3.86 5.67 8.76
C ARG A 32 -2.88 6.07 9.88
N ALA A 33 -1.59 6.15 9.57
CA ALA A 33 -0.55 6.49 10.54
C ALA A 33 -0.65 7.95 11.03
N PHE A 34 -1.08 8.86 10.16
CA PHE A 34 -1.24 10.29 10.42
C PHE A 34 -2.72 10.72 10.48
N MET A 35 -3.61 9.81 10.90
CA MET A 35 -5.04 10.08 11.02
C MET A 35 -5.29 11.23 12.00
N THR A 36 -5.95 12.30 11.52
CA THR A 36 -6.35 13.47 12.32
C THR A 36 -7.72 13.27 12.95
N GLU A 37 -8.09 14.12 13.92
CA GLU A 37 -9.45 14.09 14.50
C GLU A 37 -10.54 14.40 13.48
N GLN A 38 -10.25 15.28 12.52
CA GLN A 38 -11.16 15.61 11.42
C GLN A 38 -11.45 14.38 10.55
N MET A 39 -10.40 13.64 10.15
CA MET A 39 -10.57 12.39 9.41
C MET A 39 -11.28 11.33 10.25
N ARG A 40 -11.03 11.27 11.56
CA ARG A 40 -11.73 10.35 12.47
C ARG A 40 -13.24 10.64 12.52
N ALA A 41 -13.63 11.91 12.47
CA ALA A 41 -15.04 12.31 12.51
C ALA A 41 -15.83 11.89 11.25
N GLU A 42 -15.15 11.52 10.15
CA GLU A 42 -15.78 10.98 8.95
C GLU A 42 -16.23 9.52 9.09
N TYR A 43 -15.76 8.82 10.13
CA TYR A 43 -16.11 7.43 10.40
C TYR A 43 -17.23 7.30 11.43
N SER A 44 -18.08 6.30 11.26
CA SER A 44 -19.01 5.91 12.32
C SER A 44 -18.27 5.31 13.53
N PRO A 45 -18.86 5.33 14.74
CA PRO A 45 -18.26 4.70 15.92
C PRO A 45 -17.91 3.22 15.71
N GLU A 46 -18.77 2.48 14.99
CA GLU A 46 -18.58 1.05 14.69
C GLU A 46 -17.40 0.82 13.74
N GLN A 47 -17.24 1.68 12.73
CA GLN A 47 -16.10 1.62 11.81
C GLN A 47 -14.79 1.92 12.55
N MET A 48 -14.79 2.88 13.46
CA MET A 48 -13.63 3.20 14.30
C MET A 48 -13.26 2.05 15.23
N ALA A 49 -14.24 1.42 15.88
CA ALA A 49 -14.00 0.27 16.74
C ALA A 49 -13.35 -0.89 15.97
N LEU A 50 -13.80 -1.18 14.74
CA LEU A 50 -13.20 -2.20 13.88
C LEU A 50 -11.75 -1.82 13.53
N LEU A 51 -11.53 -0.57 13.15
CA LEU A 51 -10.23 -0.05 12.78
C LEU A 51 -9.22 -0.09 13.94
N GLU A 52 -9.67 0.17 15.17
CA GLU A 52 -8.85 0.12 16.40
C GLU A 52 -8.62 -1.30 16.91
N SER A 53 -9.56 -2.22 16.64
CA SER A 53 -9.40 -3.64 16.98
C SER A 53 -8.35 -4.37 16.13
N ARG A 54 -7.84 -3.74 15.07
CA ARG A 54 -6.90 -4.36 14.14
C ARG A 54 -5.56 -4.68 14.84
N PRO A 55 -5.11 -5.94 14.87
CA PRO A 55 -3.85 -6.31 15.49
C PRO A 55 -2.65 -5.61 14.85
N ALA A 56 -1.65 -5.25 15.66
CA ALA A 56 -0.45 -4.56 15.20
C ALA A 56 0.31 -5.33 14.10
N TRP A 57 0.34 -6.66 14.17
CA TRP A 57 1.02 -7.50 13.17
C TRP A 57 0.39 -7.38 11.78
N VAL A 58 -0.94 -7.15 11.69
CA VAL A 58 -1.63 -6.96 10.40
C VAL A 58 -1.14 -5.66 9.76
N THR A 59 -1.04 -4.60 10.55
CA THR A 59 -0.50 -3.31 10.08
C THR A 59 0.97 -3.44 9.68
N ALA A 60 1.77 -4.19 10.42
CA ALA A 60 3.19 -4.41 10.08
C ALA A 60 3.34 -5.20 8.77
N ALA A 61 2.57 -6.28 8.58
CA ALA A 61 2.58 -7.05 7.34
C ALA A 61 2.15 -6.20 6.14
N PHE A 62 1.12 -5.38 6.31
CA PHE A 62 0.66 -4.44 5.28
C PHE A 62 1.75 -3.42 4.92
N ALA A 63 2.40 -2.81 5.92
CA ALA A 63 3.49 -1.87 5.71
C ALA A 63 4.64 -2.51 4.93
N ILE A 64 5.08 -3.71 5.32
CA ILE A 64 6.15 -4.44 4.63
C ILE A 64 5.76 -4.72 3.18
N ALA A 65 4.52 -5.13 2.91
CA ALA A 65 4.07 -5.43 1.57
C ALA A 65 4.10 -4.19 0.65
N VAL A 66 3.54 -3.07 1.10
CA VAL A 66 3.42 -1.86 0.25
C VAL A 66 4.75 -1.12 0.08
N TRP A 67 5.58 -1.06 1.12
CA TRP A 67 6.91 -0.44 1.04
C TRP A 67 7.90 -1.35 0.32
N GLY A 68 7.87 -2.66 0.57
CA GLY A 68 8.67 -3.63 -0.17
C GLY A 68 8.32 -3.62 -1.65
N GLY A 69 7.03 -3.64 -1.99
CA GLY A 69 6.60 -3.58 -3.39
C GLY A 69 6.88 -2.23 -4.08
N LEU A 70 6.97 -1.13 -3.33
CA LEU A 70 7.39 0.17 -3.88
C LEU A 70 8.91 0.23 -4.13
N LEU A 71 9.71 -0.32 -3.22
CA LEU A 71 11.18 -0.24 -3.29
C LEU A 71 11.80 -1.26 -4.26
N GLY A 72 11.09 -2.37 -4.53
CA GLY A 72 11.54 -3.44 -5.43
C GLY A 72 12.20 -4.59 -4.72
#